data_AF-A0AAN6MCL6-F1
#
_entry.id   AF-A0AAN6MCL6-F1
#
_cell.length_a   1.000
_cell.length_b   1.000
_cell.length_c   1.000
_cell.angle_alpha   90.00
_cell.angle_beta   90.00
_cell.angle_gamma   90.00
#
_symmetry.space_group_name_H-M   'P 1'
#
loop_
_entity.id
_entity.type
_entity.pdbx_description
1 polymer ?
#
loop_
_entity_poly.entity_id
_entity_poly.type
_entity_poly.pdbx_seq_one_letter_code
_entity_poly.pdbx_strand_id
1 'polypeptide(L)'
;MARAAAALVALAAVAHALPHAQSKRADTFTRQGCFVDNANHQRLLDASHYADDAMTVESCAAFCSKNKYFGLEYGRECYCADSLSTSPVADSDCSSACSGDATEKCGAKDRLDVYLNNGYTPRQPATLEVPYFGCFVDQGARALPDNLLGADDMTAEKCAAHCAGYSYFGVEFGRECWCGNSPPKTPAPESECSFGCAGDDAQLCGAGNRINVWGEPLASPATVGDYEYVGCFTDDRDVRTLHGPVSFDSAMTLEKCAAACSAYTYFGVEFGTQCYCGTALDDAARQVSQAECSIRCGGDYGNVCGDADRLNVFISSDCKPDPANVPTVAGFTYQSCWADKTASGGARVLTGKELRADDMTVEKCAAACQGFAYFGVEYARECYCGNDLAGAAAPEAECSQVCVGDATQWCGAPDRLNLYAAAPPATTTATAPTVTVTPV
;
A
#
# COMPACT_ATOMS: atom_id res chain seq x y z
N MET A 1 26.95 -100.67 -31.43
CA MET A 1 25.68 -101.31 -30.98
C MET A 1 25.36 -100.67 -29.64
N ALA A 2 24.25 -100.00 -29.32
CA ALA A 2 22.90 -99.82 -29.87
C ALA A 2 22.40 -98.41 -29.42
N ARG A 3 21.84 -97.59 -30.31
CA ARG A 3 20.41 -97.16 -30.43
C ARG A 3 19.74 -96.51 -29.21
N ALA A 4 19.42 -95.22 -29.39
CA ALA A 4 18.12 -94.53 -29.20
C ALA A 4 17.41 -94.52 -27.83
N ALA A 5 17.06 -93.33 -27.32
CA ALA A 5 15.70 -92.73 -27.45
C ALA A 5 15.57 -91.49 -26.55
N ALA A 6 15.10 -90.37 -27.13
CA ALA A 6 14.66 -89.19 -26.40
C ALA A 6 13.22 -89.38 -25.92
N ALA A 7 12.92 -88.99 -24.69
CA ALA A 7 11.55 -88.87 -24.17
C ALA A 7 11.38 -87.49 -23.53
N LEU A 8 10.51 -86.67 -24.15
CA LEU A 8 9.95 -85.46 -23.55
C LEU A 8 8.97 -85.86 -22.44
N VAL A 9 9.09 -85.22 -21.28
CA VAL A 9 8.01 -85.17 -20.27
C VAL A 9 7.74 -83.71 -19.96
N ALA A 10 6.52 -83.27 -20.26
CA ALA A 10 5.99 -81.96 -19.92
C ALA A 10 5.61 -81.91 -18.43
N LEU A 11 6.09 -80.89 -17.71
CA LEU A 11 5.59 -80.53 -16.38
C LEU A 11 4.64 -79.34 -16.52
N ALA A 12 3.36 -79.60 -16.26
CA ALA A 12 2.31 -78.60 -16.16
C ALA A 12 2.46 -77.83 -14.83
N ALA A 13 2.61 -76.51 -14.90
CA ALA A 13 2.54 -75.63 -13.74
C ALA A 13 1.08 -75.40 -13.38
N VAL A 14 0.64 -75.94 -12.24
CA VAL A 14 -0.67 -75.66 -11.64
C VAL A 14 -0.57 -74.32 -10.91
N ALA A 15 -1.07 -73.25 -11.53
CA ALA A 15 -1.24 -71.95 -10.88
C ALA A 15 -2.30 -72.09 -9.76
N HIS A 16 -1.84 -72.04 -8.51
CA HIS A 16 -2.74 -71.84 -7.38
C HIS A 16 -3.14 -70.37 -7.36
N ALA A 17 -4.43 -70.12 -7.57
CA ALA A 17 -5.03 -68.80 -7.40
C ALA A 17 -4.86 -68.35 -5.95
N LEU A 18 -4.08 -67.29 -5.74
CA LEU A 18 -4.05 -66.55 -4.48
C LEU A 18 -5.39 -65.82 -4.32
N PRO A 19 -6.00 -65.80 -3.11
CA PRO A 19 -7.24 -65.06 -2.89
C PRO A 19 -6.98 -63.56 -3.07
N HIS A 20 -7.84 -62.90 -3.86
CA HIS A 20 -7.87 -61.45 -4.00
C HIS A 20 -8.00 -60.79 -2.62
N ALA A 21 -7.08 -59.88 -2.31
CA ALA A 21 -7.09 -59.08 -1.10
C ALA A 21 -8.26 -58.07 -1.12
N GLN A 22 -9.46 -58.50 -0.73
CA GLN A 22 -10.63 -57.65 -0.50
C GLN A 22 -10.59 -56.90 0.85
N SER A 23 -9.47 -56.27 1.24
CA SER A 23 -9.36 -55.66 2.58
C SER A 23 -8.66 -54.29 2.66
N LYS A 24 -8.58 -53.53 1.55
CA LYS A 24 -8.05 -52.14 1.59
C LYS A 24 -8.90 -51.10 0.84
N ARG A 25 -10.14 -51.44 0.46
CA ARG A 25 -10.97 -50.61 -0.43
C ARG A 25 -11.88 -49.60 0.29
N ALA A 26 -11.95 -49.61 1.62
CA ALA A 26 -13.06 -48.98 2.35
C ALA A 26 -12.82 -47.57 2.93
N ASP A 27 -11.60 -47.02 2.90
CA ASP A 27 -11.32 -45.78 3.66
C ASP A 27 -11.01 -44.54 2.80
N THR A 28 -10.80 -44.65 1.48
CA THR A 28 -10.36 -43.51 0.64
C THR A 28 -11.49 -42.65 0.10
N PHE A 29 -12.68 -43.22 -0.13
CA PHE A 29 -13.84 -42.48 -0.63
C PHE A 29 -15.16 -43.13 -0.22
N THR A 30 -16.22 -42.33 -0.14
CA THR A 30 -17.57 -42.75 0.25
C THR A 30 -18.57 -42.39 -0.83
N ARG A 31 -19.30 -43.39 -1.36
CA ARG A 31 -20.36 -43.15 -2.35
C ARG A 31 -21.45 -42.22 -1.78
N GLN A 32 -21.77 -41.15 -2.50
CA GLN A 32 -22.81 -40.17 -2.14
C GLN A 32 -24.15 -40.46 -2.80
N GLY A 33 -24.16 -41.20 -3.91
CA GLY A 33 -25.38 -41.61 -4.60
C GLY A 33 -25.34 -41.34 -6.10
N CYS A 34 -26.46 -41.59 -6.76
CA CYS A 34 -26.66 -41.24 -8.16
C CYS A 34 -27.19 -39.81 -8.27
N PHE A 35 -26.66 -39.00 -9.17
CA PHE A 35 -27.07 -37.60 -9.38
C PHE A 35 -27.39 -37.34 -10.84
N VAL A 36 -28.28 -36.38 -11.10
CA VAL A 36 -28.51 -35.87 -12.46
C VAL A 36 -27.32 -35.00 -12.84
N ASP A 37 -26.73 -35.30 -14.00
CA ASP A 37 -25.74 -34.43 -14.64
C ASP A 37 -26.37 -33.65 -15.81
N ASN A 38 -25.70 -32.60 -16.26
CA ASN A 38 -26.13 -31.74 -17.38
C ASN A 38 -27.53 -31.12 -17.21
N ALA A 39 -28.00 -30.94 -15.97
CA ALA A 39 -29.26 -30.26 -15.71
C ALA A 39 -29.19 -28.82 -16.24
N ASN A 40 -30.08 -28.47 -17.18
CA ASN A 40 -30.08 -27.16 -17.86
C ASN A 40 -28.75 -26.81 -18.55
N HIS A 41 -28.06 -27.81 -19.12
CA HIS A 41 -26.74 -27.65 -19.76
C HIS A 41 -25.60 -27.26 -18.80
N GLN A 42 -25.76 -27.48 -17.50
CA GLN A 42 -24.71 -27.30 -16.51
C GLN A 42 -24.25 -28.65 -15.97
N ARG A 43 -22.94 -28.90 -16.05
CA ARG A 43 -22.30 -30.06 -15.42
C ARG A 43 -22.41 -29.92 -13.90
N LEU A 44 -22.74 -31.02 -13.22
CA LEU A 44 -22.77 -31.05 -11.76
C LEU A 44 -21.35 -31.01 -11.18
N LEU A 45 -20.40 -31.70 -11.81
CA LEU A 45 -18.99 -31.71 -11.44
C LEU A 45 -18.17 -31.04 -12.56
N ASP A 46 -17.70 -29.82 -12.32
CA ASP A 46 -17.23 -28.89 -13.35
C ASP A 46 -15.74 -28.48 -13.24
N ALA A 47 -14.98 -29.05 -12.30
CA ALA A 47 -13.59 -28.65 -12.08
C ALA A 47 -12.61 -29.27 -13.08
N SER A 48 -12.62 -30.60 -13.24
CA SER A 48 -11.69 -31.33 -14.13
C SER A 48 -12.32 -32.64 -14.58
N HIS A 49 -11.94 -33.13 -15.76
CA HIS A 49 -12.48 -34.37 -16.30
C HIS A 49 -11.52 -35.06 -17.25
N TYR A 50 -11.70 -36.38 -17.41
CA TYR A 50 -11.09 -37.17 -18.48
C TYR A 50 -11.99 -38.36 -18.83
N ALA A 51 -11.69 -39.03 -19.93
CA ALA A 51 -12.36 -40.26 -20.30
C ALA A 51 -11.36 -41.33 -20.75
N ASP A 52 -11.64 -42.58 -20.38
CA ASP A 52 -10.76 -43.72 -20.63
C ASP A 52 -11.59 -45.00 -20.80
N ASP A 53 -11.18 -45.88 -21.72
CA ASP A 53 -11.86 -47.15 -21.98
C ASP A 53 -11.50 -48.25 -20.95
N ALA A 54 -10.61 -47.93 -20.00
CA ALA A 54 -10.28 -48.73 -18.82
C ALA A 54 -10.68 -48.02 -17.51
N MET A 55 -11.75 -47.22 -17.52
CA MET A 55 -12.22 -46.46 -16.36
C MET A 55 -12.64 -47.38 -15.20
N THR A 56 -12.19 -47.04 -13.99
CA THR A 56 -12.58 -47.66 -12.71
C THR A 56 -12.92 -46.58 -11.70
N VAL A 57 -13.64 -46.94 -10.63
CA VAL A 57 -13.88 -45.99 -9.54
C VAL A 57 -12.55 -45.52 -8.94
N GLU A 58 -11.55 -46.41 -8.79
CA GLU A 58 -10.23 -46.05 -8.27
C GLU A 58 -9.44 -45.11 -9.18
N SER A 59 -9.45 -45.33 -10.49
CA SER A 59 -8.72 -44.47 -11.42
C SER A 59 -9.30 -43.06 -11.44
N CYS A 60 -10.62 -42.93 -11.29
CA CYS A 60 -11.25 -41.62 -11.14
C CYS A 60 -10.94 -40.99 -9.77
N ALA A 61 -11.02 -41.76 -8.68
CA ALA A 61 -10.65 -41.29 -7.35
C ALA A 61 -9.20 -40.78 -7.29
N ALA A 62 -8.26 -41.48 -7.94
CA ALA A 62 -6.86 -41.09 -7.99
C ALA A 62 -6.66 -39.77 -8.77
N PHE A 63 -7.35 -39.63 -9.91
CA PHE A 63 -7.31 -38.40 -10.71
C PHE A 63 -7.88 -37.20 -9.93
N CYS A 64 -9.02 -37.38 -9.26
CA CYS A 64 -9.69 -36.36 -8.47
C CYS A 64 -9.18 -36.29 -7.02
N SER A 65 -7.98 -36.78 -6.71
CA SER A 65 -7.46 -36.87 -5.34
C SER A 65 -7.36 -35.51 -4.62
N LYS A 66 -7.34 -34.41 -5.39
CA LYS A 66 -7.32 -33.02 -4.91
C LYS A 66 -8.70 -32.39 -4.79
N ASN A 67 -9.74 -33.05 -5.28
CA ASN A 67 -11.11 -32.55 -5.26
C ASN A 67 -11.93 -33.22 -4.17
N LYS A 68 -12.94 -32.49 -3.69
CA LYS A 68 -13.85 -33.01 -2.66
C LYS A 68 -14.73 -34.15 -3.17
N TYR A 69 -15.19 -34.03 -4.40
CA TYR A 69 -16.05 -34.99 -5.05
C TYR A 69 -15.46 -35.43 -6.38
N PHE A 70 -15.75 -36.68 -6.71
CA PHE A 70 -15.59 -37.20 -8.05
C PHE A 70 -16.83 -37.97 -8.45
N GLY A 71 -17.06 -38.09 -9.75
CA GLY A 71 -18.21 -38.79 -10.28
C GLY A 71 -17.89 -39.44 -11.61
N LEU A 72 -18.55 -40.56 -11.86
CA LEU A 72 -18.37 -41.34 -13.07
C LEU A 72 -19.63 -41.32 -13.93
N GLU A 73 -19.47 -41.06 -15.22
CA GLU A 73 -20.55 -41.01 -16.20
C GLU A 73 -20.29 -41.98 -17.35
N TYR A 74 -21.37 -42.52 -17.91
CA TYR A 74 -21.37 -43.29 -19.16
C TYR A 74 -20.39 -44.48 -19.21
N GLY A 75 -20.01 -45.03 -18.06
CA GLY A 75 -19.06 -46.15 -17.97
C GLY A 75 -17.60 -45.79 -18.18
N ARG A 76 -17.27 -44.60 -18.72
CA ARG A 76 -15.92 -44.28 -19.21
C ARG A 76 -15.41 -42.89 -18.86
N GLU A 77 -16.24 -42.04 -18.28
CA GLU A 77 -15.94 -40.63 -18.03
C GLU A 77 -15.80 -40.38 -16.53
N CYS A 78 -14.83 -39.55 -16.16
CA CYS A 78 -14.55 -39.15 -14.79
C CYS A 78 -14.60 -37.62 -14.71
N TYR A 79 -15.28 -37.11 -13.68
CA TYR A 79 -15.44 -35.69 -13.41
C TYR A 79 -15.13 -35.39 -11.95
N CYS A 80 -14.55 -34.22 -11.66
CA CYS A 80 -14.20 -33.75 -10.32
C CYS A 80 -14.90 -32.43 -10.02
N ALA A 81 -15.22 -32.17 -8.74
CA ALA A 81 -15.54 -30.83 -8.25
C ALA A 81 -15.38 -30.73 -6.73
N ASP A 82 -15.42 -29.50 -6.21
CA ASP A 82 -15.33 -29.24 -4.77
C ASP A 82 -16.69 -28.99 -4.10
N SER A 83 -17.77 -29.00 -4.89
CA SER A 83 -19.14 -28.78 -4.41
C SER A 83 -20.16 -29.67 -5.11
N LEU A 84 -21.32 -29.86 -4.46
CA LEU A 84 -22.50 -30.50 -5.04
C LEU A 84 -23.68 -29.53 -4.89
N SER A 85 -24.41 -29.31 -5.98
CA SER A 85 -25.50 -28.32 -6.04
C SER A 85 -26.91 -28.93 -6.01
N THR A 86 -27.02 -30.26 -6.03
CA THR A 86 -28.32 -30.98 -6.11
C THR A 86 -28.37 -32.17 -5.16
N SER A 87 -29.56 -32.75 -5.00
CA SER A 87 -29.80 -33.98 -4.21
C SER A 87 -29.76 -35.24 -5.09
N PRO A 88 -29.42 -36.41 -4.51
CA PRO A 88 -29.35 -37.65 -5.27
C PRO A 88 -30.74 -38.11 -5.77
N VAL A 89 -30.72 -38.83 -6.88
CA VAL A 89 -31.86 -39.56 -7.47
C VAL A 89 -31.78 -41.05 -7.11
N ALA A 90 -32.70 -41.86 -7.65
CA ALA A 90 -32.71 -43.30 -7.42
C ALA A 90 -31.40 -43.95 -7.92
N ASP A 91 -30.79 -44.80 -7.09
CA ASP A 91 -29.55 -45.51 -7.45
C ASP A 91 -29.66 -46.34 -8.73
N SER A 92 -30.88 -46.81 -9.07
CA SER A 92 -31.16 -47.53 -10.30
C SER A 92 -30.90 -46.72 -11.57
N ASP A 93 -30.87 -45.39 -11.48
CA ASP A 93 -30.57 -44.51 -12.62
C ASP A 93 -29.09 -44.58 -13.02
N CYS A 94 -28.18 -44.93 -12.08
CA CYS A 94 -26.75 -45.09 -12.32
C CYS A 94 -26.40 -46.57 -12.55
N SER A 95 -26.84 -47.11 -13.68
CA SER A 95 -26.79 -48.55 -13.96
C SER A 95 -25.65 -49.00 -14.87
N SER A 96 -24.94 -48.09 -15.54
CA SER A 96 -23.82 -48.42 -16.44
C SER A 96 -22.66 -49.06 -15.67
N ALA A 97 -22.11 -50.13 -16.22
CA ALA A 97 -20.89 -50.74 -15.70
C ALA A 97 -19.67 -49.89 -16.09
N CYS A 98 -18.63 -49.90 -15.25
CA CYS A 98 -17.37 -49.25 -15.60
C CYS A 98 -16.65 -50.02 -16.71
N SER A 99 -16.02 -49.30 -17.64
CA SER A 99 -15.35 -49.88 -18.81
C SER A 99 -14.11 -50.70 -18.45
N GLY A 100 -13.41 -50.32 -17.37
CA GLY A 100 -12.26 -51.02 -16.80
C GLY A 100 -12.59 -52.06 -15.72
N ASP A 101 -13.79 -52.01 -15.12
CA ASP A 101 -14.26 -52.99 -14.13
C ASP A 101 -15.79 -53.15 -14.20
N ALA A 102 -16.24 -54.23 -14.84
CA ALA A 102 -17.67 -54.49 -15.01
C ALA A 102 -18.43 -54.81 -13.70
N THR A 103 -17.72 -54.99 -12.58
CA THR A 103 -18.32 -55.20 -11.26
C THR A 103 -18.76 -53.90 -10.58
N GLU A 104 -18.33 -52.76 -11.10
CA GLU A 104 -18.60 -51.43 -10.56
C GLU A 104 -19.65 -50.67 -11.36
N LYS A 105 -20.21 -49.62 -10.76
CA LYS A 105 -21.15 -48.70 -11.41
C LYS A 105 -20.47 -47.37 -11.71
N CYS A 106 -20.68 -46.91 -12.94
CA CYS A 106 -20.07 -45.70 -13.49
C CYS A 106 -21.15 -44.82 -14.15
N GLY A 107 -22.15 -44.46 -13.33
CA GLY A 107 -23.23 -43.57 -13.74
C GLY A 107 -24.16 -44.17 -14.78
N ALA A 108 -24.71 -43.31 -15.63
CA ALA A 108 -25.42 -43.65 -16.87
C ALA A 108 -25.44 -42.40 -17.77
N LYS A 109 -26.32 -42.35 -18.77
CA LYS A 109 -26.53 -41.14 -19.58
C LYS A 109 -27.14 -40.03 -18.71
N ASP A 110 -26.48 -38.87 -18.64
CA ASP A 110 -26.90 -37.71 -17.83
C ASP A 110 -27.05 -38.06 -16.34
N ARG A 111 -26.24 -39.02 -15.88
CA ARG A 111 -26.25 -39.55 -14.51
C ARG A 111 -24.84 -39.79 -14.03
N LEU A 112 -24.43 -39.07 -13.00
CA LEU A 112 -23.15 -39.26 -12.32
C LEU A 112 -23.34 -40.17 -11.12
N ASP A 113 -22.55 -41.23 -11.03
CA ASP A 113 -22.37 -41.94 -9.76
C ASP A 113 -21.29 -41.21 -8.97
N VAL A 114 -21.68 -40.51 -7.90
CA VAL A 114 -20.84 -39.53 -7.20
C VAL A 114 -20.29 -40.10 -5.90
N TYR A 115 -19.04 -39.76 -5.61
CA TYR A 115 -18.26 -40.19 -4.46
C TYR A 115 -17.62 -38.99 -3.77
N LEU A 116 -17.60 -39.00 -2.44
CA LEU A 116 -16.85 -38.08 -1.59
C LEU A 116 -15.45 -38.63 -1.40
N ASN A 117 -14.44 -37.80 -1.65
CA ASN A 117 -13.06 -38.11 -1.29
C ASN A 117 -12.87 -37.91 0.22
N ASN A 118 -12.68 -39.01 0.96
CA ASN A 118 -12.56 -38.95 2.42
C ASN A 118 -11.24 -38.30 2.88
N GLY A 119 -10.24 -38.24 1.99
CA GLY A 119 -8.96 -37.59 2.23
C GLY A 119 -8.93 -36.11 1.83
N TYR A 120 -10.05 -35.54 1.36
CA TYR A 120 -10.08 -34.15 0.93
C TYR A 120 -9.88 -33.18 2.10
N THR A 121 -8.87 -32.33 1.97
CA THR A 121 -8.66 -31.17 2.83
C THR A 121 -8.94 -29.90 2.03
N PRO A 122 -9.85 -29.01 2.49
CA PRO A 122 -10.11 -27.77 1.79
C PRO A 122 -8.85 -26.91 1.77
N ARG A 123 -8.61 -26.23 0.64
CA ARG A 123 -7.57 -25.21 0.55
C ARG A 123 -7.83 -24.12 1.59
N GLN A 124 -6.75 -23.55 2.13
CA GLN A 124 -6.82 -22.47 3.11
C GLN A 124 -5.85 -21.36 2.73
N PRO A 125 -6.05 -20.12 3.19
CA PRO A 125 -5.00 -19.11 3.13
C PRO A 125 -3.76 -19.62 3.87
N ALA A 126 -2.56 -19.35 3.34
CA ALA A 126 -1.32 -19.66 4.03
C ALA A 126 -1.25 -18.99 5.41
N THR A 127 -0.77 -19.74 6.40
CA THR A 127 -0.52 -19.20 7.75
C THR A 127 0.89 -18.63 7.79
N LEU A 128 1.00 -17.31 7.85
CA LEU A 128 2.27 -16.57 7.81
C LEU A 128 2.43 -15.71 9.07
N GLU A 129 3.63 -15.14 9.27
CA GLU A 129 3.87 -14.14 10.32
C GLU A 129 3.05 -12.86 10.09
N VAL A 130 2.90 -12.47 8.83
CA VAL A 130 2.01 -11.37 8.43
C VAL A 130 0.57 -11.90 8.45
N PRO A 131 -0.37 -11.26 9.17
CA PRO A 131 -1.74 -11.75 9.28
C PRO A 131 -2.46 -11.82 7.93
N TYR A 132 -3.31 -12.83 7.77
CA TYR A 132 -4.25 -12.89 6.65
C TYR A 132 -5.33 -11.83 6.83
N PHE A 133 -5.47 -10.94 5.85
CA PHE A 133 -6.37 -9.79 5.91
C PHE A 133 -7.75 -10.11 5.34
N GLY A 134 -7.82 -10.94 4.30
CA GLY A 134 -9.08 -11.39 3.72
C GLY A 134 -9.07 -11.54 2.20
N CYS A 135 -10.23 -11.88 1.63
CA CYS A 135 -10.48 -11.86 0.19
C CYS A 135 -11.01 -10.50 -0.27
N PHE A 136 -10.47 -9.95 -1.35
CA PHE A 136 -10.85 -8.64 -1.88
C PHE A 136 -11.15 -8.67 -3.37
N VAL A 137 -12.00 -7.74 -3.81
CA VAL A 137 -12.25 -7.49 -5.24
C VAL A 137 -11.03 -6.78 -5.84
N ASP A 138 -10.47 -7.37 -6.90
CA ASP A 138 -9.40 -6.76 -7.69
C ASP A 138 -9.87 -6.52 -9.13
N GLN A 139 -10.81 -5.60 -9.29
CA GLN A 139 -11.44 -5.29 -10.57
C GLN A 139 -11.31 -3.79 -10.89
N GLY A 140 -10.78 -3.47 -12.07
CA GLY A 140 -10.58 -2.08 -12.50
C GLY A 140 -9.27 -1.51 -11.96
N ALA A 141 -9.35 -0.56 -11.01
CA ALA A 141 -8.14 -0.10 -10.31
C ALA A 141 -7.63 -1.22 -9.39
N ARG A 142 -6.33 -1.51 -9.47
CA ARG A 142 -5.73 -2.61 -8.72
C ARG A 142 -5.88 -2.41 -7.22
N ALA A 143 -6.25 -3.47 -6.51
CA ALA A 143 -6.33 -3.51 -5.06
C ALA A 143 -4.97 -3.23 -4.41
N LEU A 144 -3.89 -3.74 -5.02
CA LEU A 144 -2.50 -3.54 -4.63
C LEU A 144 -1.69 -3.13 -5.87
N PRO A 145 -1.53 -1.82 -6.14
CA PRO A 145 -1.06 -1.33 -7.44
C PRO A 145 0.46 -1.14 -7.57
N ASP A 146 1.23 -1.33 -6.50
CA ASP A 146 2.58 -0.77 -6.43
C ASP A 146 3.66 -1.66 -7.04
N ASN A 147 3.48 -3.00 -7.01
CA ASN A 147 4.42 -3.94 -7.62
C ASN A 147 3.76 -5.28 -7.98
N LEU A 148 4.35 -6.00 -8.94
CA LEU A 148 3.84 -7.26 -9.49
C LEU A 148 4.98 -8.25 -9.73
N LEU A 149 4.76 -9.50 -9.31
CA LEU A 149 5.54 -10.66 -9.69
C LEU A 149 4.63 -11.79 -10.20
N GLY A 150 4.88 -12.29 -11.41
CA GLY A 150 4.31 -13.55 -11.87
C GLY A 150 5.30 -14.71 -11.69
N ALA A 151 4.85 -15.86 -11.19
CA ALA A 151 5.69 -17.06 -11.06
C ALA A 151 4.88 -18.35 -11.25
N ASP A 152 5.45 -19.33 -11.97
CA ASP A 152 4.83 -20.64 -12.21
C ASP A 152 4.82 -21.55 -10.97
N ASP A 153 5.55 -21.17 -9.93
CA ASP A 153 5.65 -21.83 -8.63
C ASP A 153 5.28 -20.85 -7.49
N MET A 154 4.28 -19.98 -7.74
CA MET A 154 3.83 -19.01 -6.75
C MET A 154 3.30 -19.67 -5.48
N THR A 155 3.70 -19.14 -4.33
CA THR A 155 3.09 -19.41 -3.01
C THR A 155 2.90 -18.09 -2.27
N ALA A 156 2.10 -18.07 -1.21
CA ALA A 156 1.95 -16.88 -0.39
C ALA A 156 3.28 -16.49 0.30
N GLU A 157 4.11 -17.46 0.72
CA GLU A 157 5.44 -17.21 1.29
C GLU A 157 6.37 -16.51 0.29
N LYS A 158 6.36 -16.97 -0.96
CA LYS A 158 7.15 -16.35 -2.04
C LYS A 158 6.69 -14.91 -2.27
N CYS A 159 5.39 -14.67 -2.27
CA CYS A 159 4.84 -13.34 -2.43
C CYS A 159 5.21 -12.43 -1.25
N ALA A 160 5.10 -12.92 -0.01
CA ALA A 160 5.51 -12.20 1.20
C ALA A 160 6.98 -11.78 1.13
N ALA A 161 7.87 -12.68 0.72
CA ALA A 161 9.29 -12.39 0.56
C ALA A 161 9.57 -11.33 -0.52
N HIS A 162 8.84 -11.38 -1.64
CA HIS A 162 8.94 -10.37 -2.70
C HIS A 162 8.46 -8.99 -2.21
N CYS A 163 7.38 -8.96 -1.44
CA CYS A 163 6.74 -7.74 -0.95
C CYS A 163 7.20 -7.31 0.44
N ALA A 164 8.36 -7.75 0.94
CA ALA A 164 8.84 -7.46 2.30
C ALA A 164 8.96 -5.96 2.63
N GLY A 165 9.03 -5.09 1.62
CA GLY A 165 9.01 -3.63 1.74
C GLY A 165 7.66 -3.00 1.38
N TYR A 166 6.54 -3.69 1.58
CA TYR A 166 5.20 -3.16 1.33
C TYR A 166 4.27 -3.44 2.51
N SER A 167 3.24 -2.62 2.67
CA SER A 167 2.25 -2.80 3.76
C SER A 167 1.39 -4.04 3.61
N TYR A 168 1.09 -4.39 2.37
CA TYR A 168 0.22 -5.48 2.01
C TYR A 168 0.84 -6.22 0.83
N PHE A 169 0.56 -7.52 0.81
CA PHE A 169 0.77 -8.31 -0.38
C PHE A 169 -0.45 -9.19 -0.61
N GLY A 170 -0.63 -9.62 -1.84
CA GLY A 170 -1.71 -10.52 -2.17
C GLY A 170 -1.40 -11.39 -3.36
N VAL A 171 -2.08 -12.53 -3.43
CA VAL A 171 -1.94 -13.49 -4.52
C VAL A 171 -3.24 -13.58 -5.32
N GLU A 172 -3.10 -13.52 -6.65
CA GLU A 172 -4.20 -13.57 -7.62
C GLU A 172 -3.92 -14.64 -8.69
N PHE A 173 -4.99 -15.23 -9.23
CA PHE A 173 -4.94 -16.10 -10.41
C PHE A 173 -4.02 -17.32 -10.29
N GLY A 174 -3.73 -17.77 -9.06
CA GLY A 174 -2.84 -18.91 -8.78
C GLY A 174 -1.34 -18.64 -8.99
N ARG A 175 -0.94 -17.56 -9.67
CA ARG A 175 0.45 -17.33 -10.11
C ARG A 175 0.96 -15.90 -9.94
N GLU A 176 0.09 -14.96 -9.59
CA GLU A 176 0.42 -13.54 -9.54
C GLU A 176 0.54 -13.10 -8.08
N CYS A 177 1.55 -12.28 -7.81
CA CYS A 177 1.83 -11.67 -6.54
C CYS A 177 1.79 -10.15 -6.72
N TRP A 178 1.04 -9.47 -5.87
CA TRP A 178 0.83 -8.04 -5.90
C TRP A 178 1.27 -7.42 -4.58
N CYS A 179 1.99 -6.30 -4.65
CA CYS A 179 2.37 -5.54 -3.46
C CYS A 179 1.66 -4.18 -3.45
N GLY A 180 1.31 -3.70 -2.26
CA GLY A 180 0.69 -2.38 -2.12
C GLY A 180 0.92 -1.79 -0.73
N ASN A 181 0.99 -0.46 -0.65
CA ASN A 181 1.15 0.26 0.60
C ASN A 181 -0.17 0.69 1.22
N SER A 182 -1.24 0.80 0.42
CA SER A 182 -2.58 1.13 0.90
C SER A 182 -3.45 -0.12 1.06
N PRO A 183 -4.34 -0.16 2.07
CA PRO A 183 -5.23 -1.30 2.28
C PRO A 183 -6.22 -1.44 1.12
N PRO A 184 -6.54 -2.67 0.70
CA PRO A 184 -7.62 -2.91 -0.25
C PRO A 184 -8.97 -2.49 0.35
N LYS A 185 -9.82 -1.86 -0.45
CA LYS A 185 -11.04 -1.17 0.02
C LYS A 185 -12.32 -2.02 -0.07
N THR A 186 -12.37 -2.97 -0.98
CA THR A 186 -13.60 -3.68 -1.34
C THR A 186 -13.49 -5.16 -0.97
N PRO A 187 -13.98 -5.58 0.21
CA PRO A 187 -13.96 -6.99 0.59
C PRO A 187 -14.86 -7.82 -0.33
N ALA A 188 -14.48 -9.07 -0.54
CA ALA A 188 -15.25 -10.09 -1.26
C ALA A 188 -15.55 -11.27 -0.32
N PRO A 189 -16.60 -12.07 -0.59
CA PRO A 189 -16.80 -13.32 0.13
C PRO A 189 -15.59 -14.25 0.01
N GLU A 190 -15.16 -14.86 1.11
CA GLU A 190 -14.00 -15.78 1.16
C GLU A 190 -14.09 -16.90 0.11
N SER A 191 -15.30 -17.39 -0.17
CA SER A 191 -15.54 -18.43 -1.18
C SER A 191 -15.20 -18.01 -2.61
N GLU A 192 -15.07 -16.71 -2.89
CA GLU A 192 -14.72 -16.20 -4.22
C GLU A 192 -13.20 -16.21 -4.49
N CYS A 193 -12.38 -16.32 -3.45
CA CYS A 193 -10.94 -16.57 -3.57
C CYS A 193 -10.68 -18.08 -3.52
N SER A 194 -10.85 -18.78 -4.64
CA SER A 194 -10.93 -20.25 -4.69
C SER A 194 -9.79 -20.95 -5.44
N PHE A 195 -8.93 -20.21 -6.13
CA PHE A 195 -7.84 -20.80 -6.91
C PHE A 195 -6.73 -21.31 -6.00
N GLY A 196 -6.16 -22.46 -6.35
CA GLY A 196 -4.95 -22.97 -5.70
C GLY A 196 -3.71 -22.21 -6.16
N CYS A 197 -2.71 -22.07 -5.29
CA CYS A 197 -1.41 -21.54 -5.68
C CYS A 197 -0.65 -22.55 -6.56
N ALA A 198 0.03 -22.05 -7.59
CA ALA A 198 0.75 -22.89 -8.55
C ALA A 198 1.93 -23.65 -7.91
N GLY A 199 2.57 -23.06 -6.90
CA GLY A 199 3.66 -23.66 -6.13
C GLY A 199 3.20 -24.51 -4.93
N ASP A 200 1.98 -24.32 -4.43
CA ASP A 200 1.38 -25.11 -3.35
C ASP A 200 -0.16 -25.11 -3.45
N ASP A 201 -0.71 -26.20 -4.00
CA ASP A 201 -2.16 -26.33 -4.24
C ASP A 201 -2.99 -26.47 -2.95
N ALA A 202 -2.36 -26.60 -1.78
CA ALA A 202 -3.07 -26.53 -0.49
C ALA A 202 -3.41 -25.08 -0.10
N GLN A 203 -2.74 -24.10 -0.71
CA GLN A 203 -2.92 -22.67 -0.42
C GLN A 203 -3.92 -22.02 -1.39
N LEU A 204 -4.66 -21.01 -0.90
CA LEU A 204 -5.50 -20.15 -1.73
C LEU A 204 -4.68 -18.99 -2.35
N CYS A 205 -4.85 -18.78 -3.66
CA CYS A 205 -4.20 -17.75 -4.47
C CYS A 205 -5.20 -16.98 -5.36
N GLY A 206 -6.22 -16.43 -4.73
CA GLY A 206 -7.21 -15.54 -5.32
C GLY A 206 -8.19 -16.27 -6.25
N ALA A 207 -8.67 -15.57 -7.26
CA ALA A 207 -9.38 -16.08 -8.42
C ALA A 207 -9.35 -15.00 -9.52
N GLY A 208 -10.19 -15.09 -10.56
CA GLY A 208 -10.32 -13.99 -11.53
C GLY A 208 -10.93 -12.74 -10.89
N ASN A 209 -10.20 -11.62 -10.87
CA ASN A 209 -10.56 -10.36 -10.22
C ASN A 209 -10.78 -10.49 -8.70
N ARG A 210 -10.10 -11.45 -8.05
CA ARG A 210 -10.19 -11.72 -6.61
C ARG A 210 -8.81 -12.00 -6.06
N ILE A 211 -8.46 -11.34 -4.97
CA ILE A 211 -7.13 -11.42 -4.38
C ILE A 211 -7.23 -11.81 -2.90
N ASN A 212 -6.48 -12.84 -2.49
CA ASN A 212 -6.22 -13.07 -1.07
C ASN A 212 -5.14 -12.07 -0.64
N VAL A 213 -5.37 -11.28 0.41
CA VAL A 213 -4.43 -10.26 0.90
C VAL A 213 -3.97 -10.61 2.31
N TRP A 214 -2.70 -10.36 2.57
CA TRP A 214 -2.07 -10.38 3.88
C TRP A 214 -1.52 -8.99 4.20
N GLY A 215 -1.54 -8.64 5.47
CA GLY A 215 -1.13 -7.35 5.98
C GLY A 215 -2.07 -6.88 7.09
N GLU A 216 -1.68 -5.81 7.75
CA GLU A 216 -2.50 -5.15 8.76
C GLU A 216 -2.30 -3.63 8.68
N PRO A 217 -3.36 -2.85 8.95
CA PRO A 217 -3.21 -1.41 9.10
C PRO A 217 -2.24 -1.11 10.23
N LEU A 218 -1.13 -0.45 9.89
CA LEU A 218 -0.25 0.09 10.92
C LEU A 218 -0.88 1.32 11.56
N ALA A 219 -0.53 1.52 12.82
CA ALA A 219 -0.84 2.75 13.51
C ALA A 219 0.35 3.69 13.61
N SER A 220 0.10 4.99 13.52
CA SER A 220 1.11 5.97 13.92
C SER A 220 1.42 5.79 15.40
N PRO A 221 2.70 5.89 15.80
CA PRO A 221 3.07 5.82 17.21
C PRO A 221 2.50 7.04 17.94
N ALA A 222 2.13 6.87 19.20
CA ALA A 222 1.57 7.96 19.99
C ALA A 222 2.57 9.12 20.19
N THR A 223 3.88 8.84 20.17
CA THR A 223 4.94 9.82 20.38
C THR A 223 6.15 9.54 19.49
N VAL A 224 6.81 10.59 19.02
CA VAL A 224 8.08 10.56 18.27
C VAL A 224 8.98 11.64 18.85
N GLY A 225 9.97 11.24 19.66
CA GLY A 225 10.77 12.20 20.43
C GLY A 225 9.88 13.08 21.32
N ASP A 226 10.02 14.40 21.18
CA ASP A 226 9.25 15.41 21.92
C ASP A 226 7.95 15.80 21.21
N TYR A 227 7.45 14.98 20.28
CA TYR A 227 6.19 15.21 19.58
C TYR A 227 5.16 14.13 19.88
N GLU A 228 3.91 14.53 20.01
CA GLU A 228 2.72 13.70 20.21
C GLU A 228 1.91 13.61 18.92
N TYR A 229 1.40 12.43 18.61
CA TYR A 229 0.56 12.23 17.42
C TYR A 229 -0.81 12.90 17.59
N VAL A 230 -1.17 13.74 16.61
CA VAL A 230 -2.43 14.48 16.60
C VAL A 230 -3.48 13.74 15.78
N GLY A 231 -3.09 13.25 14.61
CA GLY A 231 -4.01 12.58 13.70
C GLY A 231 -3.57 12.57 12.23
N CYS A 232 -4.43 11.99 11.39
CA CYS A 232 -4.33 12.04 9.94
C CYS A 232 -5.17 13.21 9.44
N PHE A 233 -4.61 14.08 8.59
CA PHE A 233 -5.27 15.27 8.07
C PHE A 233 -5.26 15.28 6.53
N THR A 234 -6.25 15.94 5.93
CA THR A 234 -6.26 16.23 4.48
C THR A 234 -5.17 17.23 4.12
N ASP A 235 -4.34 16.94 3.10
CA ASP A 235 -3.27 17.83 2.66
C ASP A 235 -3.31 18.03 1.13
N ASP A 236 -4.00 19.08 0.66
CA ASP A 236 -4.12 19.34 -0.78
C ASP A 236 -3.00 20.28 -1.25
N ARG A 237 -2.57 20.17 -2.50
CA ARG A 237 -1.56 21.08 -3.07
C ARG A 237 -2.00 22.54 -3.10
N ASP A 238 -3.29 22.79 -3.26
CA ASP A 238 -3.87 24.13 -3.26
C ASP A 238 -4.07 24.66 -1.84
N VAL A 239 -4.18 23.76 -0.85
CA VAL A 239 -4.45 24.07 0.56
C VAL A 239 -3.66 23.11 1.46
N ARG A 240 -2.40 23.47 1.71
CA ARG A 240 -1.51 22.71 2.58
C ARG A 240 -1.93 22.82 4.04
N THR A 241 -1.79 21.73 4.77
CA THR A 241 -2.06 21.61 6.21
C THR A 241 -1.03 22.37 7.02
N LEU A 242 0.25 22.27 6.61
CA LEU A 242 1.39 22.89 7.26
C LEU A 242 2.14 23.78 6.25
N HIS A 243 2.37 25.04 6.61
CA HIS A 243 2.93 26.07 5.71
C HIS A 243 4.42 26.36 5.93
N GLY A 244 5.12 25.58 6.75
CA GLY A 244 6.55 25.73 6.97
C GLY A 244 7.41 25.02 5.90
N PRO A 245 8.70 24.77 6.21
CA PRO A 245 9.60 24.05 5.33
C PRO A 245 9.12 22.65 4.95
N VAL A 246 9.43 22.27 3.72
CA VAL A 246 9.16 20.95 3.16
C VAL A 246 10.48 20.31 2.73
N SER A 247 10.67 19.04 3.06
CA SER A 247 11.83 18.25 2.65
C SER A 247 11.42 16.87 2.14
N PHE A 248 12.29 16.29 1.30
CA PHE A 248 12.04 15.01 0.61
C PHE A 248 13.24 14.08 0.84
N ASP A 249 12.98 12.87 1.31
CA ASP A 249 14.00 11.81 1.49
C ASP A 249 13.35 10.45 1.18
N SER A 250 13.94 9.68 0.26
CA SER A 250 13.49 8.31 -0.02
C SER A 250 13.58 7.39 1.20
N ALA A 251 14.45 7.71 2.15
CA ALA A 251 14.61 7.01 3.42
C ALA A 251 13.98 7.79 4.58
N MET A 252 12.84 8.45 4.37
CA MET A 252 12.13 9.19 5.42
C MET A 252 11.76 8.29 6.60
N THR A 253 11.89 8.85 7.81
CA THR A 253 11.42 8.25 9.07
C THR A 253 10.72 9.33 9.88
N LEU A 254 9.90 8.95 10.85
CA LEU A 254 9.24 9.93 11.71
C LEU A 254 10.27 10.77 12.48
N GLU A 255 11.35 10.13 12.97
CA GLU A 255 12.42 10.78 13.72
C GLU A 255 13.22 11.76 12.88
N LYS A 256 13.49 11.44 11.60
CA LYS A 256 14.14 12.37 10.67
C LYS A 256 13.29 13.62 10.47
N CYS A 257 11.98 13.46 10.30
CA CYS A 257 11.09 14.60 10.10
C CYS A 257 10.98 15.44 11.39
N ALA A 258 10.78 14.79 12.54
CA ALA A 258 10.77 15.46 13.85
C ALA A 258 12.05 16.28 14.10
N ALA A 259 13.23 15.72 13.79
CA ALA A 259 14.50 16.42 13.93
C ALA A 259 14.60 17.65 13.00
N ALA A 260 14.20 17.50 11.73
CA ALA A 260 14.19 18.59 10.75
C ALA A 260 13.23 19.73 11.14
N CYS A 261 12.14 19.39 11.83
CA CYS A 261 11.12 20.34 12.27
C CYS A 261 11.28 20.79 13.73
N SER A 262 12.41 20.55 14.39
CA SER A 262 12.61 20.84 15.83
C SER A 262 12.37 22.30 16.27
N ALA A 263 12.46 23.25 15.34
CA ALA A 263 12.12 24.66 15.56
C ALA A 263 10.62 24.98 15.42
N TYR A 264 9.80 24.02 15.01
CA TYR A 264 8.39 24.17 14.66
C TYR A 264 7.48 23.41 15.64
N THR A 265 6.28 23.94 15.83
CA THR A 265 5.24 23.36 16.68
C THR A 265 4.73 22.02 16.14
N TYR A 266 4.66 21.87 14.82
CA TYR A 266 4.17 20.68 14.15
C TYR A 266 5.19 20.15 13.16
N PHE A 267 5.20 18.83 13.03
CA PHE A 267 5.68 18.18 11.82
C PHE A 267 4.59 17.27 11.26
N GLY A 268 4.68 17.00 9.97
CA GLY A 268 3.85 16.01 9.31
C GLY A 268 4.60 15.28 8.21
N VAL A 269 4.13 14.09 7.91
CA VAL A 269 4.74 13.20 6.91
C VAL A 269 3.71 12.75 5.88
N GLU A 270 4.10 12.79 4.61
CA GLU A 270 3.24 12.47 3.47
C GLU A 270 3.96 11.56 2.47
N PHE A 271 3.19 10.72 1.78
CA PHE A 271 3.63 9.93 0.63
C PHE A 271 4.85 9.03 0.89
N GLY A 272 5.09 8.66 2.15
CA GLY A 272 6.21 7.82 2.55
C GLY A 272 7.58 8.52 2.55
N THR A 273 7.73 9.68 1.90
CA THR A 273 9.04 10.30 1.63
C THR A 273 9.12 11.78 1.96
N GLN A 274 7.98 12.43 2.27
CA GLN A 274 7.90 13.87 2.40
C GLN A 274 7.72 14.26 3.86
N CYS A 275 8.36 15.36 4.25
CA CYS A 275 8.29 15.91 5.59
C CYS A 275 7.93 17.39 5.50
N TYR A 276 6.94 17.79 6.27
CA TYR A 276 6.37 19.12 6.35
C TYR A 276 6.50 19.63 7.77
N CYS A 277 6.91 20.88 7.95
CA CYS A 277 6.91 21.55 9.25
C CYS A 277 5.85 22.65 9.29
N GLY A 278 5.38 23.04 10.47
CA GLY A 278 4.49 24.19 10.60
C GLY A 278 4.37 24.67 12.04
N THR A 279 3.99 25.93 12.24
CA THR A 279 3.72 26.49 13.57
C THR A 279 2.26 26.37 13.98
N ALA A 280 1.37 26.14 13.00
CA ALA A 280 -0.07 25.96 13.16
C ALA A 280 -0.59 25.02 12.07
N LEU A 281 -1.80 24.48 12.29
CA LEU A 281 -2.59 23.83 11.24
C LEU A 281 -3.37 24.90 10.47
N ASP A 282 -3.51 24.71 9.16
CA ASP A 282 -4.40 25.53 8.35
C ASP A 282 -5.87 25.39 8.80
N ASP A 283 -6.64 26.48 8.75
CA ASP A 283 -8.06 26.50 9.14
C ASP A 283 -8.93 25.54 8.29
N ALA A 284 -8.50 25.22 7.07
CA ALA A 284 -9.18 24.28 6.19
C ALA A 284 -8.77 22.81 6.43
N ALA A 285 -7.75 22.54 7.25
CA ALA A 285 -7.29 21.19 7.53
C ALA A 285 -8.38 20.38 8.21
N ARG A 286 -8.70 19.20 7.66
CA ARG A 286 -9.69 18.28 8.24
C ARG A 286 -9.02 17.01 8.71
N GLN A 287 -9.24 16.67 9.98
CA GLN A 287 -8.85 15.38 10.51
C GLN A 287 -9.75 14.28 9.92
N VAL A 288 -9.13 13.19 9.46
CA VAL A 288 -9.79 12.04 8.86
C VAL A 288 -9.39 10.74 9.58
N SER A 289 -9.92 9.61 9.13
CA SER A 289 -9.54 8.32 9.69
C SER A 289 -8.05 8.06 9.50
N GLN A 290 -7.38 7.56 10.54
CA GLN A 290 -5.98 7.15 10.45
C GLN A 290 -5.75 6.09 9.37
N ALA A 291 -6.75 5.26 9.06
CA ALA A 291 -6.66 4.27 7.99
C ALA A 291 -6.45 4.91 6.59
N GLU A 292 -6.70 6.22 6.45
CA GLU A 292 -6.40 6.96 5.22
C GLU A 292 -4.94 7.42 5.14
N CYS A 293 -4.17 7.37 6.23
CA CYS A 293 -2.73 7.63 6.25
C CYS A 293 -1.97 6.30 6.37
N SER A 294 -1.90 5.55 5.27
CA SER A 294 -1.51 4.14 5.28
C SER A 294 -0.18 3.81 4.59
N ILE A 295 0.41 4.77 3.87
CA ILE A 295 1.71 4.60 3.22
C ILE A 295 2.80 4.50 4.29
N ARG A 296 3.66 3.49 4.18
CA ARG A 296 4.82 3.33 5.07
C ARG A 296 5.90 4.36 4.80
N CYS A 297 6.64 4.70 5.84
CA CYS A 297 7.82 5.55 5.69
C CYS A 297 8.90 4.81 4.88
N GLY A 298 9.47 5.46 3.87
CA GLY A 298 10.44 4.83 2.96
C GLY A 298 11.75 4.40 3.63
N GLY A 299 12.08 4.98 4.79
CA GLY A 299 13.23 4.61 5.62
C GLY A 299 12.87 3.80 6.87
N ASP A 300 11.59 3.64 7.18
CA ASP A 300 11.13 2.87 8.34
C ASP A 300 9.74 2.27 8.06
N TYR A 301 9.76 1.02 7.59
CA TYR A 301 8.56 0.28 7.29
C TYR A 301 7.76 -0.11 8.52
N GLY A 302 8.27 0.07 9.75
CA GLY A 302 7.50 -0.13 10.98
C GLY A 302 6.49 1.00 11.25
N ASN A 303 6.53 2.09 10.50
CA ASN A 303 5.74 3.30 10.71
C ASN A 303 5.03 3.77 9.44
N VAL A 304 3.99 4.60 9.61
CA VAL A 304 3.23 5.23 8.51
C VAL A 304 3.59 6.69 8.34
N CYS A 305 3.70 7.12 7.08
CA CYS A 305 4.10 8.45 6.65
C CYS A 305 3.10 9.00 5.61
N GLY A 306 1.85 9.12 6.05
CA GLY A 306 0.75 9.72 5.30
C GLY A 306 0.17 8.80 4.23
N ASP A 307 -0.42 9.40 3.22
CA ASP A 307 -0.88 8.79 1.97
C ASP A 307 -1.00 9.93 0.92
N ALA A 308 -1.54 9.66 -0.26
CA ALA A 308 -1.83 10.72 -1.23
C ALA A 308 -2.84 11.73 -0.66
N ASP A 309 -2.44 13.00 -0.57
CA ASP A 309 -3.21 14.11 -0.01
C ASP A 309 -3.63 13.87 1.46
N ARG A 310 -2.80 13.12 2.20
CA ARG A 310 -3.04 12.71 3.59
C ARG A 310 -1.76 12.82 4.41
N LEU A 311 -1.80 13.67 5.43
CA LEU A 311 -0.65 13.99 6.27
C LEU A 311 -0.84 13.40 7.67
N ASN A 312 0.05 12.53 8.14
CA ASN A 312 0.12 12.25 9.58
C ASN A 312 0.76 13.46 10.26
N VAL A 313 0.10 14.04 11.25
CA VAL A 313 0.54 15.25 11.94
C VAL A 313 0.87 14.95 13.40
N PHE A 314 1.98 15.52 13.85
CA PHE A 314 2.48 15.44 15.22
C PHE A 314 2.72 16.85 15.76
N ILE A 315 2.41 17.07 17.04
CA ILE A 315 2.57 18.35 17.74
C ILE A 315 3.66 18.23 18.80
N SER A 316 4.51 19.24 18.90
CA SER A 316 5.54 19.35 19.92
C SER A 316 4.89 19.41 21.32
N SER A 317 5.38 18.59 22.23
CA SER A 317 5.04 18.65 23.66
C SER A 317 5.60 19.92 24.31
N ASP A 318 6.63 20.54 23.72
CA ASP A 318 7.08 21.87 24.11
C ASP A 318 6.17 22.96 23.51
N CYS A 319 5.78 23.93 24.33
CA CYS A 319 5.20 25.17 23.84
C CYS A 319 6.27 25.99 23.11
N LYS A 320 6.28 25.93 21.77
CA LYS A 320 7.13 26.77 20.94
C LYS A 320 6.52 28.19 20.87
N PRO A 321 7.32 29.25 20.98
CA PRO A 321 6.81 30.62 20.89
C PRO A 321 6.26 30.90 19.49
N ASP A 322 5.14 31.62 19.42
CA ASP A 322 4.55 32.06 18.15
C ASP A 322 5.52 33.02 17.44
N PRO A 323 5.96 32.72 16.21
CA PRO A 323 6.85 33.61 15.49
C PRO A 323 6.11 34.87 15.03
N ALA A 324 6.83 35.98 14.99
CA ALA A 324 6.27 37.28 14.59
C ALA A 324 7.20 38.02 13.63
N ASN A 325 6.61 38.92 12.86
CA ASN A 325 7.37 39.93 12.12
C ASN A 325 7.95 40.93 13.11
N VAL A 326 9.25 41.18 13.05
CA VAL A 326 9.90 42.19 13.90
C VAL A 326 9.41 43.57 13.45
N PRO A 327 8.66 44.35 14.25
CA PRO A 327 8.04 45.56 13.72
C PRO A 327 9.06 46.61 13.27
N THR A 328 10.15 46.77 14.03
CA THR A 328 11.24 47.69 13.74
C THR A 328 12.59 47.11 14.16
N VAL A 329 13.61 47.26 13.32
CA VAL A 329 14.94 46.66 13.54
C VAL A 329 16.02 47.49 12.85
N ALA A 330 17.05 47.91 13.58
CA ALA A 330 18.20 48.64 13.05
C ALA A 330 17.86 49.80 12.08
N GLY A 331 16.80 50.56 12.35
CA GLY A 331 16.36 51.69 11.51
C GLY A 331 15.46 51.30 10.33
N PHE A 332 15.04 50.05 10.23
CA PHE A 332 14.06 49.56 9.27
C PHE A 332 12.73 49.21 9.95
N THR A 333 11.65 49.24 9.20
CA THR A 333 10.29 48.87 9.63
C THR A 333 9.74 47.78 8.71
N TYR A 334 9.14 46.74 9.29
CA TYR A 334 8.44 45.69 8.51
C TYR A 334 7.34 46.31 7.65
N GLN A 335 7.23 45.85 6.40
CA GLN A 335 6.24 46.35 5.45
C GLN A 335 5.14 45.32 5.19
N SER A 336 5.53 44.16 4.64
CA SER A 336 4.59 43.08 4.27
C SER A 336 5.37 41.85 3.82
N CYS A 337 4.66 40.74 3.69
CA CYS A 337 5.11 39.63 2.87
C CYS A 337 5.16 40.06 1.40
N TRP A 338 6.25 39.77 0.70
CA TRP A 338 6.49 40.25 -0.66
C TRP A 338 6.89 39.11 -1.60
N ALA A 339 6.33 39.09 -2.80
CA ALA A 339 6.62 38.04 -3.78
C ALA A 339 7.99 38.23 -4.44
N ASP A 340 8.87 37.25 -4.31
CA ASP A 340 10.22 37.23 -4.90
C ASP A 340 10.38 36.02 -5.84
N LYS A 341 9.74 36.09 -7.01
CA LYS A 341 9.37 34.96 -7.88
C LYS A 341 10.54 34.23 -8.59
N THR A 342 11.71 34.09 -7.97
CA THR A 342 12.92 33.60 -8.62
C THR A 342 12.87 32.11 -8.99
N ALA A 343 12.31 31.25 -8.13
CA ALA A 343 12.09 29.84 -8.41
C ALA A 343 10.97 29.62 -9.44
N SER A 344 10.06 30.58 -9.58
CA SER A 344 8.99 30.60 -10.59
C SER A 344 9.39 31.26 -11.92
N GLY A 345 10.69 31.53 -12.16
CA GLY A 345 11.21 32.10 -13.41
C GLY A 345 11.13 33.63 -13.53
N GLY A 346 10.77 34.31 -12.43
CA GLY A 346 10.80 35.77 -12.29
C GLY A 346 12.18 36.32 -11.90
N ALA A 347 12.32 37.64 -11.93
CA ALA A 347 13.53 38.32 -11.47
C ALA A 347 13.51 38.52 -9.95
N ARG A 348 14.69 38.46 -9.32
CA ARG A 348 14.91 38.80 -7.92
C ARG A 348 14.46 40.24 -7.66
N VAL A 349 13.68 40.46 -6.61
CA VAL A 349 13.14 41.80 -6.28
C VAL A 349 14.23 42.73 -5.73
N LEU A 350 15.06 42.24 -4.81
CA LEU A 350 16.16 43.01 -4.23
C LEU A 350 17.50 42.55 -4.82
N THR A 351 18.09 43.37 -5.67
CA THR A 351 19.25 43.00 -6.51
C THR A 351 20.59 43.58 -6.04
N GLY A 352 20.63 44.22 -4.87
CA GLY A 352 21.80 44.92 -4.37
C GLY A 352 22.85 43.99 -3.78
N LYS A 353 22.62 43.53 -2.55
CA LYS A 353 23.54 42.66 -1.79
C LYS A 353 22.80 41.42 -1.32
N GLU A 354 23.47 40.26 -1.35
CA GLU A 354 22.95 39.02 -0.79
C GLU A 354 23.87 38.46 0.31
N LEU A 355 23.27 37.76 1.28
CA LEU A 355 23.94 37.04 2.36
C LEU A 355 23.16 35.76 2.66
N ARG A 356 23.88 34.67 2.94
CA ARG A 356 23.31 33.43 3.50
C ARG A 356 24.00 33.12 4.81
N ALA A 357 23.24 32.77 5.84
CA ALA A 357 23.79 32.41 7.14
C ALA A 357 22.95 31.31 7.80
N ASP A 358 23.61 30.27 8.30
CA ASP A 358 22.93 29.17 9.02
C ASP A 358 22.52 29.56 10.45
N ASP A 359 22.74 30.82 10.83
CA ASP A 359 22.28 31.46 12.06
C ASP A 359 21.60 32.81 11.74
N MET A 360 20.91 32.89 10.60
CA MET A 360 20.23 34.11 10.15
C MET A 360 19.17 34.55 11.16
N THR A 361 19.13 35.86 11.42
CA THR A 361 18.03 36.55 12.11
C THR A 361 17.66 37.80 11.33
N VAL A 362 16.51 38.40 11.62
CA VAL A 362 16.12 39.67 11.02
C VAL A 362 17.16 40.77 11.37
N GLU A 363 17.67 40.80 12.60
CA GLU A 363 18.70 41.76 13.03
C GLU A 363 20.00 41.61 12.24
N LYS A 364 20.43 40.38 11.98
CA LYS A 364 21.64 40.11 11.20
C LYS A 364 21.49 40.62 9.77
N CYS A 365 20.35 40.37 9.15
CA CYS A 365 20.08 40.88 7.81
C CYS A 365 20.02 42.42 7.80
N ALA A 366 19.29 43.02 8.74
CA ALA A 366 19.18 44.48 8.86
C ALA A 366 20.55 45.16 9.08
N ALA A 367 21.44 44.55 9.87
CA ALA A 367 22.81 45.03 10.07
C ALA A 367 23.65 44.91 8.78
N ALA A 368 23.49 43.82 8.04
CA ALA A 368 24.20 43.60 6.78
C ALA A 368 23.74 44.54 5.65
N CYS A 369 22.50 45.03 5.72
CA CYS A 369 21.86 45.89 4.73
C CYS A 369 21.84 47.37 5.10
N GLN A 370 22.60 47.79 6.12
CA GLN A 370 22.76 49.23 6.41
C GLN A 370 23.24 49.98 5.16
N GLY A 371 22.58 51.11 4.87
CA GLY A 371 22.84 51.92 3.67
C GLY A 371 21.99 51.56 2.44
N PHE A 372 21.17 50.52 2.51
CA PHE A 372 20.15 50.21 1.50
C PHE A 372 18.77 50.74 1.92
N ALA A 373 17.91 51.04 0.94
CA ALA A 373 16.52 51.44 1.21
C ALA A 373 15.66 50.29 1.72
N TYR A 374 15.96 49.05 1.31
CA TYR A 374 15.20 47.87 1.64
C TYR A 374 16.11 46.70 2.01
N PHE A 375 15.60 45.83 2.87
CA PHE A 375 16.06 44.46 2.97
C PHE A 375 14.89 43.48 3.05
N GLY A 376 15.14 42.23 2.73
CA GLY A 376 14.22 41.13 2.93
C GLY A 376 14.95 39.88 3.37
N VAL A 377 14.28 39.07 4.17
CA VAL A 377 14.74 37.74 4.56
C VAL A 377 13.90 36.69 3.82
N GLU A 378 14.58 35.67 3.29
CA GLU A 378 13.97 34.59 2.50
C GLU A 378 14.46 33.23 2.96
N TYR A 379 13.63 32.21 2.75
CA TYR A 379 14.00 30.81 2.86
C TYR A 379 14.74 30.45 4.16
N ALA A 380 14.30 31.02 5.29
CA ALA A 380 14.82 30.91 6.65
C ALA A 380 16.25 31.44 6.91
N ARG A 381 17.11 31.50 5.88
CA ARG A 381 18.57 31.70 6.01
C ARG A 381 19.16 32.73 5.06
N GLU A 382 18.36 33.24 4.13
CA GLU A 382 18.81 34.15 3.08
C GLU A 382 18.41 35.59 3.41
N CYS A 383 19.24 36.53 3.00
CA CYS A 383 19.08 37.95 3.23
C CYS A 383 19.43 38.70 1.94
N TYR A 384 18.56 39.60 1.54
CA TYR A 384 18.68 40.39 0.32
C TYR A 384 18.51 41.88 0.63
N CYS A 385 19.38 42.73 0.08
CA CYS A 385 19.33 44.18 0.21
C CYS A 385 19.12 44.82 -1.16
N GLY A 386 18.42 45.95 -1.21
CA GLY A 386 18.21 46.68 -2.47
C GLY A 386 17.78 48.13 -2.24
N ASN A 387 17.95 48.96 -3.26
CA ASN A 387 17.46 50.35 -3.24
C ASN A 387 16.17 50.54 -4.02
N ASP A 388 15.87 49.59 -4.91
CA ASP A 388 14.67 49.57 -5.73
C ASP A 388 13.78 48.40 -5.28
N LEU A 389 12.47 48.62 -5.31
CA LEU A 389 11.47 47.61 -4.98
C LEU A 389 10.54 47.40 -6.17
N ALA A 390 10.55 46.20 -6.72
CA ALA A 390 9.66 45.75 -7.79
C ALA A 390 8.73 44.64 -7.28
N GLY A 391 7.67 44.31 -8.04
CA GLY A 391 6.72 43.27 -7.66
C GLY A 391 5.55 43.79 -6.81
N ALA A 392 4.94 42.90 -6.03
CA ALA A 392 3.77 43.21 -5.22
C ALA A 392 3.78 42.40 -3.92
N ALA A 393 3.03 42.91 -2.94
CA ALA A 393 2.76 42.20 -1.70
C ALA A 393 2.08 40.85 -1.96
N ALA A 394 2.40 39.88 -1.12
CA ALA A 394 1.78 38.56 -1.06
C ALA A 394 0.96 38.43 0.24
N PRO A 395 0.05 37.45 0.35
CA PRO A 395 -0.61 37.12 1.61
C PRO A 395 0.40 36.84 2.73
N GLU A 396 0.17 37.39 3.92
CA GLU A 396 1.09 37.25 5.07
C GLU A 396 1.38 35.79 5.45
N ALA A 397 0.40 34.91 5.28
CA ALA A 397 0.53 33.47 5.57
C ALA A 397 1.60 32.78 4.69
N GLU A 398 1.95 33.36 3.54
CA GLU A 398 2.96 32.82 2.63
C GLU A 398 4.41 33.15 3.06
N CYS A 399 4.62 33.98 4.08
CA CYS A 399 5.94 34.29 4.66
C CYS A 399 6.11 33.66 6.06
N SER A 400 5.93 32.35 6.14
CA SER A 400 5.76 31.59 7.38
C SER A 400 6.89 30.58 7.69
N GLN A 401 8.10 30.82 7.20
CA GLN A 401 9.30 30.10 7.67
C GLN A 401 9.99 30.88 8.77
N VAL A 402 10.37 30.21 9.85
CA VAL A 402 11.11 30.84 10.95
C VAL A 402 12.57 31.04 10.59
N CYS A 403 13.21 32.04 11.17
CA CYS A 403 14.63 32.26 10.98
C CYS A 403 15.46 31.13 11.62
N VAL A 404 16.48 30.63 10.92
CA VAL A 404 17.32 29.53 11.45
C VAL A 404 18.04 29.94 12.75
N GLY A 405 18.39 31.23 12.89
CA GLY A 405 19.04 31.77 14.08
C GLY A 405 18.10 32.24 15.19
N ASP A 406 16.79 32.37 14.93
CA ASP A 406 15.79 32.77 15.93
C ASP A 406 14.39 32.33 15.50
N ALA A 407 13.90 31.24 16.11
CA ALA A 407 12.59 30.68 15.78
C ALA A 407 11.40 31.59 16.15
N THR A 408 11.62 32.69 16.88
CA THR A 408 10.57 33.66 17.22
C THR A 408 10.31 34.69 16.10
N GLN A 409 11.06 34.61 15.00
CA GLN A 409 11.02 35.59 13.91
C GLN A 409 10.69 34.94 12.56
N TRP A 410 9.92 35.62 11.72
CA TRP A 410 9.67 35.19 10.34
C TRP A 410 10.82 35.58 9.39
N CYS A 411 11.27 34.61 8.58
CA CYS A 411 12.34 34.71 7.58
C CYS A 411 11.94 34.15 6.20
N GLY A 412 10.77 34.55 5.75
CA GLY A 412 10.29 34.38 4.38
C GLY A 412 9.68 33.01 4.15
N ALA A 413 9.69 32.60 2.89
CA ALA A 413 9.40 31.25 2.40
C ALA A 413 9.97 31.12 0.97
N PRO A 414 9.84 29.98 0.26
CA PRO A 414 10.24 29.93 -1.14
C PRO A 414 9.49 30.99 -1.96
N ASP A 415 10.23 31.82 -2.70
CA ASP A 415 9.73 32.95 -3.49
C ASP A 415 9.00 34.03 -2.66
N ARG A 416 9.29 34.15 -1.36
CA ARG A 416 8.57 35.04 -0.42
C ARG A 416 9.51 35.71 0.58
N LEU A 417 9.51 37.04 0.58
CA LEU A 417 10.32 37.88 1.47
C LEU A 417 9.46 38.50 2.57
N ASN A 418 9.87 38.39 3.83
CA ASN A 418 9.44 39.40 4.81
C ASN A 418 10.23 40.68 4.50
N LEU A 419 9.57 41.68 3.95
CA LEU A 419 10.19 42.90 3.44
C LEU A 419 10.23 44.00 4.51
N TYR A 420 11.36 44.68 4.60
CA TYR A 420 11.63 45.78 5.51
C TYR A 420 12.13 47.00 4.74
N ALA A 421 11.67 48.19 5.12
CA ALA A 421 12.08 49.46 4.51
C ALA A 421 12.76 50.36 5.53
N ALA A 422 13.81 51.07 5.10
CA ALA A 422 14.51 52.03 5.92
C ALA A 422 13.53 53.14 6.34
N ALA A 423 13.58 53.54 7.61
CA ALA A 423 12.83 54.69 8.08
C ALA A 423 13.22 55.92 7.24
N PRO A 424 12.25 56.78 6.84
CA PRO A 424 12.58 58.04 6.19
C PRO A 424 13.61 58.79 7.05
N PRO A 425 14.64 59.41 6.47
CA PRO A 425 15.58 60.20 7.24
C PRO A 425 14.80 61.22 8.06
N ALA A 426 15.01 61.24 9.38
CA ALA A 426 14.34 62.18 10.26
C ALA A 426 14.54 63.59 9.71
N THR A 427 13.45 64.22 9.27
CA THR A 427 13.48 65.59 8.78
C THR A 427 13.87 66.47 9.97
N THR A 428 15.14 66.83 10.07
CA THR A 428 15.58 67.86 11.01
C THR A 428 15.03 69.17 10.49
N THR A 429 13.89 69.61 11.03
CA THR A 429 13.38 70.96 10.84
C THR A 429 14.38 71.91 11.51
N ALA A 430 15.35 72.41 10.76
CA ALA A 430 16.22 73.48 11.21
C ALA A 430 15.33 74.71 11.49
N THR A 431 15.16 75.05 12.76
CA THR A 431 14.48 76.29 13.16
C THR A 431 15.34 77.46 12.67
N ALA A 432 14.82 78.21 11.69
CA ALA A 432 15.49 79.39 11.18
C ALA A 432 15.61 80.45 12.31
N PRO A 433 16.77 81.10 12.48
CA PRO A 433 16.93 82.14 13.49
C PRO A 433 16.06 83.35 13.14
N THR A 434 15.29 83.81 14.13
CA THR A 434 14.45 85.00 14.02
C THR A 434 15.33 86.25 13.93
N VAL A 435 15.31 86.92 12.78
CA VAL A 435 15.97 88.23 12.60
C VAL A 435 15.00 89.31 13.07
N THR A 436 15.26 89.91 14.23
CA THR A 436 14.58 91.11 14.71
C THR A 436 15.17 92.33 14.03
N VAL A 437 14.38 92.96 13.13
CA VAL A 437 14.72 94.27 12.56
C VAL A 437 14.18 95.35 13.50
N THR A 438 15.07 96.20 14.01
CA THR A 438 14.71 97.39 14.79
C THR A 438 14.45 98.55 13.83
N PRO A 439 13.30 99.25 13.92
CA PRO A 439 13.01 100.39 13.05
C PRO A 439 13.77 101.65 13.48
N VAL A 440 14.20 102.45 12.50
CA VAL A 440 14.74 103.81 12.65
C VAL A 440 13.65 104.83 12.35
#